data_AF-A0A1B6FRD4-F1
#
_entry.id   AF-A0A1B6FRD4-F1
#
_cell.length_a   1.000
_cell.length_b   1.000
_cell.length_c   1.000
_cell.angle_alpha   90.00
_cell.angle_beta   90.00
_cell.angle_gamma   90.00
#
_symmetry.space_group_name_H-M   'P 1'
#
loop_
_entity.id
_entity.type
_entity.pdbx_description
1 polymer ?
#
loop_
_entity_poly.entity_id
_entity_poly.type
_entity_poly.pdbx_seq_one_letter_code
_entity_poly.pdbx_strand_id
1 'polypeptide(L)'
;SLLGLAENFRTSSPPNIKLCIQCLQAVFHFKPPPRVEARTHLQLGNILLTHTKNVDLARTHLEQAWMLSQMINAFDDVKFEAASVLAELYEQQNQSNLSKPILRKAIELSQHSIYWHCRLIFQLAQIHA
;
A
#
# COMPACT_ATOMS: atom_id res chain seq x y z
N SER A 1 17.83 7.37 -10.75
CA SER A 1 16.53 6.84 -11.20
C SER A 1 15.41 7.69 -10.62
N LEU A 2 14.19 7.66 -11.20
CA LEU A 2 13.04 8.42 -10.67
C LEU A 2 12.67 8.02 -9.23
N LEU A 3 12.81 6.75 -8.88
CA LEU A 3 12.62 6.27 -7.50
C LEU A 3 13.62 6.87 -6.52
N GLY A 4 14.90 6.97 -6.91
CA GLY A 4 15.92 7.63 -6.08
C GLY A 4 15.67 9.13 -5.91
N LEU A 5 15.20 9.81 -6.96
CA LEU A 5 14.79 11.22 -6.87
C LEU A 5 13.57 11.40 -5.96
N ALA A 6 12.57 10.52 -6.07
CA ALA A 6 11.41 10.55 -5.20
C ALA A 6 11.81 10.43 -3.73
N GLU A 7 12.72 9.50 -3.40
CA GLU A 7 13.22 9.31 -2.05
C GLU A 7 14.02 10.51 -1.53
N ASN A 8 14.87 11.10 -2.38
CA ASN A 8 15.59 12.33 -2.04
C ASN A 8 14.64 13.48 -1.70
N PHE A 9 13.57 13.66 -2.48
CA PHE A 9 12.55 14.68 -2.19
C PHE A 9 11.72 14.37 -0.93
N ARG A 10 11.50 13.09 -0.62
CA ARG A 10 10.78 12.67 0.59
C ARG A 10 11.59 12.96 1.85
N THR A 11 12.91 12.84 1.77
CA THR A 11 13.84 12.93 2.91
C THR A 11 14.58 14.27 2.98
N SER A 12 14.38 15.16 2.01
CA SER A 12 14.96 16.51 2.04
C SER A 12 14.46 17.31 3.23
N SER A 13 15.20 18.36 3.61
CA SER A 13 14.81 19.28 4.68
C SER A 13 14.67 20.70 4.14
N PRO A 14 13.44 21.22 3.98
CA PRO A 14 12.15 20.55 4.22
C PRO A 14 11.80 19.49 3.14
N PRO A 15 10.94 18.50 3.44
CA PRO A 15 10.49 17.52 2.46
C PRO A 15 9.73 18.17 1.31
N ASN A 16 10.02 17.78 0.07
CA ASN A 16 9.27 18.20 -1.11
C ASN A 16 8.31 17.09 -1.58
N ILE A 17 7.23 16.90 -0.83
CA ILE A 17 6.26 15.83 -1.08
C ILE A 17 5.63 15.92 -2.48
N LYS A 18 5.41 17.14 -3.00
CA LYS A 18 4.85 17.32 -4.35
C LYS A 18 5.78 16.75 -5.41
N LEU A 19 7.07 17.06 -5.37
CA LEU A 19 8.05 16.51 -6.32
C LEU A 19 8.26 15.00 -6.12
N CYS A 20 8.18 14.52 -4.88
CA CYS A 20 8.20 13.09 -4.58
C CYS A 20 7.06 12.35 -5.31
N ILE A 21 5.82 12.83 -5.15
CA ILE A 21 4.63 12.26 -5.81
C ILE A 21 4.79 12.31 -7.33
N GLN A 22 5.23 13.44 -7.89
CA GLN A 22 5.44 13.58 -9.34
C GLN A 22 6.48 12.59 -9.87
N CYS A 23 7.57 12.37 -9.14
CA CYS A 23 8.59 11.39 -9.51
C CYS A 23 8.03 9.96 -9.51
N LEU A 24 7.23 9.60 -8.50
CA LEU A 24 6.60 8.28 -8.41
C LEU A 24 5.55 8.08 -9.51
N GLN A 25 4.72 9.08 -9.79
CA GLN A 25 3.75 9.04 -10.90
C GLN A 25 4.46 8.91 -12.26
N ALA A 26 5.60 9.58 -12.43
CA ALA A 26 6.38 9.51 -13.66
C ALA A 26 6.89 8.08 -13.94
N VAL A 27 7.14 7.26 -12.92
CA VAL A 27 7.60 5.86 -13.09
C VAL A 27 6.67 5.06 -14.00
N PHE A 28 5.35 5.24 -13.87
CA PHE A 28 4.36 4.47 -14.65
C PHE A 28 4.43 4.71 -16.17
N HIS A 29 4.90 5.89 -16.60
CA HIS A 29 5.07 6.20 -18.02
C HIS A 29 6.16 5.35 -18.70
N PHE A 30 7.03 4.72 -17.91
CA PHE A 30 8.12 3.88 -18.40
C PHE A 30 7.76 2.38 -18.37
N LYS A 31 6.49 2.01 -18.14
CA LYS A 31 6.02 0.62 -18.07
C LYS A 31 6.93 -0.24 -17.18
N PRO A 32 7.03 0.10 -15.88
CA PRO A 32 7.94 -0.57 -14.97
C PRO A 32 7.59 -2.07 -14.86
N PRO A 33 8.55 -2.94 -14.51
CA PRO A 33 8.23 -4.33 -14.19
C PRO A 33 7.20 -4.43 -13.05
N PRO A 34 6.37 -5.50 -13.00
CA PRO A 34 5.26 -5.60 -12.03
C PRO A 34 5.68 -5.40 -10.57
N ARG A 35 6.88 -5.87 -10.19
CA ARG A 35 7.42 -5.74 -8.83
C ARG A 35 7.77 -4.30 -8.46
N VAL A 36 8.16 -3.49 -9.44
CA VAL A 36 8.38 -2.05 -9.27
C VAL A 36 7.04 -1.34 -9.23
N GLU A 37 6.15 -1.64 -10.17
CA GLU A 37 4.82 -1.05 -10.28
C GLU A 37 4.02 -1.19 -8.98
N ALA A 38 3.87 -2.41 -8.46
CA ALA A 38 3.14 -2.68 -7.22
C ALA A 38 3.73 -1.93 -6.01
N ARG A 39 5.06 -1.86 -5.91
CA ARG A 39 5.73 -1.11 -4.84
C ARG A 39 5.52 0.40 -4.97
N THR A 40 5.59 0.93 -6.20
CA THR A 40 5.34 2.36 -6.46
C THR A 40 3.91 2.74 -6.13
N HIS A 41 2.94 1.87 -6.43
CA HIS A 41 1.55 2.03 -5.97
C HIS A 41 1.45 2.07 -4.44
N LEU A 42 2.07 1.14 -3.72
CA LEU A 42 2.07 1.16 -2.24
C LEU A 42 2.69 2.45 -1.68
N GLN A 43 3.84 2.86 -2.22
CA GLN A 43 4.52 4.10 -1.81
C GLN A 43 3.64 5.34 -2.05
N LEU A 44 2.99 5.44 -3.21
CA LEU A 44 2.05 6.54 -3.50
C LEU A 44 0.85 6.53 -2.55
N GLY A 45 0.25 5.36 -2.30
CA GLY A 45 -0.85 5.21 -1.36
C GLY A 45 -0.49 5.75 0.02
N ASN A 46 0.64 5.28 0.58
CA ASN A 46 1.12 5.72 1.89
C ASN A 46 1.43 7.24 1.92
N ILE A 47 2.15 7.77 0.94
CA ILE A 47 2.49 9.21 0.89
C ILE A 47 1.23 10.08 0.80
N LEU A 48 0.25 9.66 0.00
CA LEU A 48 -1.00 10.40 -0.15
C LEU A 48 -1.81 10.40 1.15
N LEU A 49 -1.88 9.27 1.87
CA LEU A 49 -2.54 9.19 3.18
C LEU A 49 -1.81 10.02 4.25
N THR A 50 -0.49 9.99 4.29
CA THR A 50 0.29 10.69 5.33
C THR A 50 0.36 12.20 5.12
N HIS A 51 0.47 12.66 3.87
CA HIS A 51 0.85 14.04 3.58
C HIS A 51 -0.18 14.85 2.79
N THR A 52 -1.32 14.26 2.41
CA THR A 52 -2.34 14.95 1.61
C THR A 52 -3.75 14.66 2.13
N LYS A 53 -4.76 15.30 1.51
CA LYS A 53 -6.18 15.01 1.73
C LYS A 53 -6.80 14.13 0.62
N ASN A 54 -5.97 13.59 -0.28
CA ASN A 54 -6.43 12.87 -1.48
C ASN A 54 -6.68 11.39 -1.17
N VAL A 55 -7.62 11.12 -0.26
CA VAL A 55 -7.90 9.79 0.26
C VAL A 55 -8.35 8.82 -0.83
N ASP A 56 -9.18 9.28 -1.78
CA ASP A 56 -9.66 8.42 -2.87
C ASP A 56 -8.53 8.00 -3.82
N LEU A 57 -7.63 8.93 -4.16
CA LEU A 57 -6.47 8.60 -4.98
C LEU A 57 -5.54 7.63 -4.24
N ALA A 58 -5.34 7.82 -2.94
CA ALA A 58 -4.56 6.92 -2.11
C ALA A 58 -5.15 5.50 -2.12
N ARG A 59 -6.47 5.39 -1.95
CA ARG A 59 -7.22 4.12 -2.03
C ARG A 59 -6.99 3.42 -3.36
N THR A 60 -7.15 4.12 -4.49
CA THR A 60 -6.93 3.54 -5.83
C THR A 60 -5.51 3.00 -5.97
N HIS A 61 -4.49 3.71 -5.45
CA HIS A 61 -3.13 3.20 -5.47
C HIS A 61 -2.96 1.96 -4.59
N LEU A 62 -3.55 1.93 -3.38
CA LEU A 62 -3.48 0.76 -2.49
C LEU A 62 -4.20 -0.46 -3.06
N GLU A 63 -5.35 -0.27 -3.71
CA GLU A 63 -6.09 -1.33 -4.43
C GLU A 63 -5.24 -1.93 -5.55
N GLN A 64 -4.54 -1.11 -6.33
CA GLN A 64 -3.62 -1.58 -7.37
C GLN A 64 -2.40 -2.29 -6.78
N ALA A 65 -1.81 -1.78 -5.69
CA ALA A 65 -0.72 -2.45 -5.00
C ALA A 65 -1.13 -3.84 -4.50
N TRP A 66 -2.31 -3.95 -3.89
CA TRP A 66 -2.87 -5.21 -3.42
C TRP A 66 -3.16 -6.18 -4.58
N MET A 67 -3.77 -5.69 -5.67
CA MET A 67 -4.09 -6.53 -6.84
C MET A 67 -2.83 -7.08 -7.50
N LEU A 68 -1.85 -6.23 -7.79
CA LEU A 68 -0.64 -6.61 -8.51
C LEU A 68 0.27 -7.52 -7.65
N SER A 69 0.42 -7.20 -6.36
CA SER A 69 1.32 -7.94 -5.47
C SER A 69 0.88 -9.39 -5.24
N GLN A 70 -0.42 -9.71 -5.34
CA GLN A 70 -0.94 -11.08 -5.22
C GLN A 70 -0.34 -12.03 -6.25
N MET A 71 -0.04 -11.53 -7.46
CA MET A 71 0.52 -12.32 -8.56
C MET A 71 2.05 -12.50 -8.47
N ILE A 72 2.71 -11.89 -7.47
CA ILE A 72 4.16 -11.89 -7.33
C ILE A 72 4.58 -12.81 -6.18
N ASN A 73 5.43 -13.77 -6.51
CA ASN A 73 6.04 -14.71 -5.54
C ASN A 73 7.06 -13.98 -4.64
N ALA A 74 7.15 -14.39 -3.38
CA ALA A 74 8.09 -13.85 -2.39
C ALA A 74 8.08 -12.31 -2.36
N PHE A 75 6.89 -11.74 -2.12
CA PHE A 75 6.65 -10.30 -2.15
C PHE A 75 5.74 -9.86 -1.00
N ASP A 76 5.95 -10.51 0.14
CA ASP A 76 5.08 -10.48 1.30
C ASP A 76 4.99 -9.08 1.92
N ASP A 77 6.10 -8.35 2.00
CA ASP A 77 6.11 -7.01 2.57
C ASP A 77 5.13 -6.07 1.86
N VAL A 78 5.20 -5.99 0.53
CA VAL A 78 4.30 -5.12 -0.24
C VAL A 78 2.88 -5.65 -0.24
N LYS A 79 2.72 -6.98 -0.34
CA LYS A 79 1.41 -7.64 -0.40
C LYS A 79 0.61 -7.44 0.88
N PHE A 80 1.22 -7.73 2.02
CA PHE A 80 0.55 -7.68 3.31
C PHE A 80 0.48 -6.26 3.87
N GLU A 81 1.44 -5.39 3.57
CA GLU A 81 1.32 -3.96 3.89
C GLU A 81 0.17 -3.32 3.10
N ALA A 82 0.07 -3.56 1.79
CA ALA A 82 -1.03 -3.05 0.98
C ALA A 82 -2.39 -3.54 1.50
N ALA A 83 -2.51 -4.83 1.83
CA ALA A 83 -3.74 -5.38 2.41
C ALA A 83 -4.08 -4.72 3.76
N SER A 84 -3.10 -4.58 4.65
CA SER A 84 -3.29 -4.02 5.99
C SER A 84 -3.73 -2.55 5.91
N VAL A 85 -3.03 -1.72 5.14
CA VAL A 85 -3.35 -0.28 5.01
C VAL A 85 -4.68 -0.08 4.27
N LEU A 86 -4.96 -0.86 3.22
CA LEU A 86 -6.22 -0.77 2.48
C LEU A 86 -7.42 -1.16 3.34
N ALA A 87 -7.30 -2.22 4.14
CA ALA A 87 -8.35 -2.63 5.06
C ALA A 87 -8.62 -1.55 6.12
N GLU A 88 -7.56 -0.98 6.72
CA GLU A 88 -7.68 0.14 7.66
C GLU A 88 -8.40 1.33 7.03
N LEU A 89 -8.04 1.69 5.80
CA LEU A 89 -8.68 2.78 5.08
C LEU A 89 -10.17 2.54 4.84
N TYR A 90 -10.58 1.32 4.48
CA TYR A 90 -12.01 0.99 4.35
C TYR A 90 -12.75 1.06 5.68
N GLU A 91 -12.14 0.64 6.80
CA GLU A 91 -12.74 0.78 8.14
C GLU A 91 -12.93 2.24 8.53
N GLN A 92 -11.93 3.10 8.30
CA GLN A 92 -12.04 4.54 8.55
C GLN A 92 -13.18 5.21 7.76
N GLN A 93 -13.63 4.57 6.68
CA GLN A 93 -14.74 5.02 5.84
C GLN A 93 -16.06 4.30 6.11
N ASN A 94 -16.13 3.51 7.18
CA ASN A 94 -17.28 2.68 7.55
C ASN A 94 -17.65 1.64 6.47
N GLN A 95 -16.67 1.16 5.70
CA GLN A 95 -16.82 0.15 4.64
C GLN A 95 -16.28 -1.22 5.10
N SER A 96 -16.68 -1.67 6.29
CA SER A 96 -16.17 -2.92 6.88
C SER A 96 -16.51 -4.17 6.05
N ASN A 97 -17.51 -4.06 5.16
CA ASN A 97 -17.85 -5.09 4.17
C ASN A 97 -16.75 -5.30 3.13
N LEU A 98 -15.92 -4.29 2.84
CA LEU A 98 -14.78 -4.39 1.91
C LEU A 98 -13.47 -4.75 2.62
N SER A 99 -13.28 -4.23 3.84
CA SER A 99 -12.11 -4.51 4.67
C SER A 99 -11.99 -5.98 5.09
N LYS A 100 -13.06 -6.58 5.64
CA LYS A 100 -13.03 -7.96 6.17
C LYS A 100 -12.58 -9.00 5.15
N PRO A 101 -13.09 -9.02 3.89
CA PRO A 101 -12.62 -9.95 2.87
C PRO A 101 -11.13 -9.81 2.54
N ILE A 102 -10.60 -8.58 2.49
CA ILE A 102 -9.17 -8.32 2.21
C ILE A 102 -8.32 -8.92 3.32
N LEU A 103 -8.65 -8.66 4.58
CA LEU A 103 -7.91 -9.20 5.72
C LEU A 103 -7.97 -10.73 5.76
N ARG A 104 -9.15 -11.32 5.57
CA ARG A 104 -9.29 -12.79 5.51
C ARG A 104 -8.40 -13.37 4.42
N LYS A 105 -8.39 -12.77 3.23
CA LYS A 105 -7.54 -13.24 2.14
C LYS A 105 -6.04 -13.10 2.46
N ALA A 106 -5.64 -11.99 3.04
CA ALA A 106 -4.25 -11.77 3.44
C ALA A 106 -3.81 -12.74 4.55
N ILE A 107 -4.70 -13.09 5.49
CA ILE A 107 -4.45 -14.10 6.55
C ILE A 107 -4.21 -15.48 5.93
N GLU A 108 -5.04 -15.90 4.97
CA GLU A 108 -4.84 -17.17 4.25
C GLU A 108 -3.45 -17.24 3.58
N LEU A 109 -3.02 -16.14 2.98
CA LEU A 109 -1.77 -16.07 2.23
C LEU A 109 -0.52 -15.93 3.12
N SER A 110 -0.66 -15.39 4.33
CA SER A 110 0.45 -15.01 5.21
C SER A 110 0.93 -16.13 6.15
N GLN A 111 0.42 -17.35 6.03
CA GLN A 111 0.74 -18.47 6.95
C GLN A 111 2.25 -18.71 7.18
N HIS A 112 3.09 -18.42 6.16
CA HIS A 112 4.54 -18.58 6.23
C HIS A 112 5.29 -17.32 6.69
N SER A 113 4.57 -16.21 6.91
CA SER A 113 5.10 -14.94 7.38
C SER A 113 4.50 -14.61 8.74
N ILE A 114 5.12 -15.13 9.80
CA ILE A 114 4.61 -15.10 11.19
C ILE A 114 4.23 -13.68 11.63
N TYR A 115 5.11 -12.70 11.35
CA TYR A 115 4.85 -11.30 11.69
C TYR A 115 3.56 -10.77 11.03
N TRP A 116 3.45 -10.93 9.71
CA TRP A 116 2.29 -10.46 8.96
C TRP A 116 1.03 -11.22 9.33
N HIS A 117 1.13 -12.53 9.53
CA HIS A 117 0.00 -13.37 9.91
C HIS A 117 -0.63 -12.91 11.23
N CYS A 118 0.18 -12.75 12.27
CA CYS A 118 -0.28 -12.27 13.57
C CYS A 118 -0.87 -10.85 13.46
N ARG A 119 -0.18 -9.93 12.78
CA ARG A 119 -0.64 -8.55 12.60
C ARG A 119 -2.01 -8.48 11.94
N LEU A 120 -2.22 -9.24 10.85
CA LEU A 120 -3.49 -9.25 10.11
C LEU A 120 -4.62 -9.88 10.89
N ILE A 121 -4.36 -10.94 11.69
CA ILE A 121 -5.35 -11.53 12.61
C ILE A 121 -5.79 -10.51 13.65
N PHE A 122 -4.83 -9.81 14.28
CA PHE A 122 -5.15 -8.77 15.27
C PHE A 122 -5.98 -7.64 14.65
N GLN A 123 -5.61 -7.21 13.44
CA GLN A 123 -6.36 -6.19 12.72
C GLN A 123 -7.80 -6.65 12.44
N LEU A 124 -8.00 -7.89 11.99
CA LEU A 124 -9.35 -8.43 11.75
C LEU A 124 -10.15 -8.52 13.05
N ALA A 125 -9.52 -8.95 14.15
CA ALA A 125 -10.18 -9.05 15.45
C ALA A 125 -10.66 -7.68 15.96
N GLN A 126 -9.88 -6.61 15.75
CA GLN A 126 -10.25 -5.24 16.14
C GLN A 126 -11.50 -4.73 15.43
N ILE A 127 -11.78 -5.18 14.21
CA ILE A 127 -12.99 -4.80 13.47
C ILE A 127 -14.25 -5.47 14.06
N HIS A 128 -14.07 -6.57 14.79
CA HIS A 128 -15.15 -7.32 15.42
C HIS A 128 -15.38 -6.93 16.89
N ALA A 129 -14.51 -6.12 17.48
CA ALA A 129 -14.63 -5.58 18.83
C ALA A 129 -15.58 -4.38 18.87
#